data_AF-A0AA87Y9F2-F1
#
_entry.id   AF-A0AA87Y9F2-F1
#
_cell.length_a   1.000
_cell.length_b   1.000
_cell.length_c   1.000
_cell.angle_alpha   90.00
_cell.angle_beta   90.00
_cell.angle_gamma   90.00
#
_symmetry.space_group_name_H-M   'P 1'
#
loop_
_entity.id
_entity.type
_entity.pdbx_description
1 polymer ?
#
loop_
_entity_poly.entity_id
_entity_poly.type
_entity_poly.pdbx_seq_one_letter_code
_entity_poly.pdbx_strand_id
1 'polypeptide(L)'
;MYPVYEIGDDQAATILAKKESYWNDFKAKEIKPAKLSETVSAFANAAGGDIYVGISEDKQSQSMTWVGFDDVEEANAVAHVLF
;
A
#
# COMPACT_ATOMS: atom_id res chain seq x y z
N MET A 1 -6.99 2.62 18.51
CA MET A 1 -5.90 3.38 17.84
C MET A 1 -4.85 2.36 17.45
N TYR A 2 -4.59 2.23 16.15
CA TYR A 2 -3.58 1.28 15.64
C TYR A 2 -2.18 1.83 15.87
N PRO A 3 -1.15 0.98 16.03
CA PRO A 3 0.21 1.47 16.19
C PRO A 3 0.65 2.19 14.90
N VAL A 4 1.09 3.43 15.05
CA VAL A 4 1.68 4.24 13.97
C VAL A 4 3.19 4.23 14.18
N TYR A 5 3.93 3.92 13.12
CA TYR A 5 5.38 3.91 13.12
C TYR A 5 5.88 4.98 12.16
N GLU A 6 6.74 5.85 12.67
CA GLU A 6 7.48 6.79 11.82
C GLU A 6 8.54 6.02 11.03
N ILE A 7 8.68 6.35 9.74
CA ILE A 7 9.73 5.79 8.89
C ILE A 7 10.69 6.91 8.48
N GLY A 8 11.99 6.60 8.43
CA GLY A 8 13.00 7.53 7.93
C GLY A 8 13.09 7.55 6.41
N ASP A 9 13.79 8.55 5.87
CA ASP A 9 13.99 8.74 4.42
C ASP A 9 14.63 7.52 3.75
N ASP A 10 15.59 6.86 4.41
CA ASP A 10 16.25 5.65 3.88
C ASP A 10 15.27 4.47 3.75
N GLN A 11 14.33 4.35 4.68
CA GLN A 11 13.30 3.32 4.63
C GLN A 11 12.28 3.63 3.54
N ALA A 12 11.84 4.89 3.43
CA ALA A 12 10.97 5.35 2.36
C ALA A 12 11.61 5.10 0.98
N ALA A 13 12.90 5.44 0.81
CA ALA A 13 13.65 5.16 -0.42
C ALA A 13 13.73 3.66 -0.72
N THR A 14 13.95 2.83 0.30
CA THR A 14 13.95 1.37 0.15
C THR A 14 12.59 0.85 -0.32
N ILE A 15 11.49 1.38 0.21
CA ILE A 15 10.12 1.02 -0.21
C ILE A 15 9.87 1.46 -1.66
N LEU A 16 10.24 2.70 -2.03
CA LEU A 16 10.06 3.22 -3.39
C LEU A 16 10.95 2.52 -4.43
N ALA A 17 12.05 1.90 -4.01
CA ALA A 17 12.91 1.10 -4.89
C ALA A 17 12.37 -0.32 -5.14
N LYS A 18 11.35 -0.78 -4.39
CA LYS A 18 10.68 -2.06 -4.64
C LYS A 18 9.83 -1.98 -5.92
N LYS A 19 9.55 -3.15 -6.49
CA LYS A 19 8.69 -3.32 -7.68
C LYS A 19 7.52 -4.23 -7.36
N GLU A 20 6.41 -4.05 -8.07
CA GLU A 20 5.31 -5.02 -8.04
C GLU A 20 5.83 -6.43 -8.35
N SER A 21 5.41 -7.39 -7.55
CA SER A 21 5.84 -8.78 -7.63
C SER A 21 4.78 -9.68 -7.00
N TYR A 22 5.00 -10.99 -7.03
CA TYR A 22 4.11 -11.94 -6.34
C TYR A 22 3.95 -11.67 -4.83
N TRP A 23 4.93 -11.00 -4.22
CA TRP A 23 4.98 -10.74 -2.78
C TRP A 23 4.73 -9.29 -2.40
N ASN A 24 4.69 -8.37 -3.36
CA ASN A 24 4.58 -6.94 -3.10
C ASN A 24 3.57 -6.34 -4.08
N ASP A 25 2.52 -5.72 -3.54
CA ASP A 25 1.53 -4.99 -4.32
C ASP A 25 1.49 -3.51 -3.91
N PHE A 26 1.41 -2.61 -4.88
CA PHE A 26 1.37 -1.16 -4.66
C PHE A 26 0.02 -0.61 -5.09
N LYS A 27 -0.56 0.24 -4.24
CA LYS A 27 -1.87 0.84 -4.49
C LYS A 27 -1.82 2.32 -4.11
N ALA A 28 -2.30 3.17 -5.00
CA ALA A 28 -2.48 4.58 -4.72
C ALA A 28 -3.57 4.79 -3.65
N LYS A 29 -3.61 5.97 -3.03
CA LYS A 29 -4.54 6.27 -1.93
C LYS A 29 -6.02 6.19 -2.34
N GLU A 30 -6.29 6.32 -3.63
CA GLU A 30 -7.62 6.27 -4.25
C GLU A 30 -8.16 4.85 -4.46
N ILE A 31 -7.43 3.81 -4.05
CA ILE A 31 -7.88 2.42 -4.17
C ILE A 31 -9.23 2.23 -3.48
N LYS A 32 -10.18 1.62 -4.20
CA LYS A 32 -11.51 1.36 -3.64
C LYS A 32 -11.45 0.23 -2.60
N PRO A 33 -12.20 0.32 -1.49
CA PRO A 33 -12.23 -0.74 -0.46
C PRO A 33 -12.52 -2.14 -1.01
N ALA A 34 -13.46 -2.25 -1.96
CA ALA A 34 -13.78 -3.52 -2.60
C ALA A 34 -12.57 -4.13 -3.35
N LYS A 35 -11.78 -3.29 -4.02
CA LYS A 35 -10.57 -3.76 -4.72
C LYS A 35 -9.44 -4.11 -3.77
N LEU A 36 -9.28 -3.35 -2.69
CA LEU A 36 -8.33 -3.72 -1.65
C LEU A 36 -8.70 -5.07 -1.00
N SER A 37 -10.00 -5.31 -0.74
CA SER A 37 -10.48 -6.57 -0.19
C SER A 37 -10.17 -7.77 -1.11
N GLU A 38 -10.36 -7.60 -2.43
CA GLU A 38 -9.96 -8.60 -3.42
C GLU A 38 -8.45 -8.89 -3.35
N THR A 39 -7.60 -7.85 -3.28
CA THR A 39 -6.14 -8.01 -3.15
C THR A 39 -5.78 -8.76 -1.86
N VAL A 40 -6.33 -8.36 -0.72
CA VAL A 40 -6.07 -9.01 0.58
C VAL A 40 -6.45 -10.48 0.53
N SER A 41 -7.63 -10.80 -0.02
CA SER A 41 -8.08 -12.18 -0.20
C SER A 41 -7.13 -12.98 -1.12
N ALA A 42 -6.65 -12.40 -2.21
CA ALA A 42 -5.70 -13.05 -3.10
C ALA A 42 -4.37 -13.38 -2.39
N PHE A 43 -3.84 -12.44 -1.60
CA PHE A 43 -2.61 -12.65 -0.83
C PHE A 43 -2.79 -13.70 0.29
N ALA A 44 -3.93 -13.67 1.00
CA ALA A 44 -4.25 -14.62 2.06
C ALA A 44 -4.40 -16.07 1.55
N ASN A 45 -4.90 -16.25 0.33
CA ASN A 45 -5.02 -17.57 -0.31
C ASN A 45 -3.71 -18.07 -0.96
N ALA A 46 -2.72 -17.18 -1.08
CA ALA A 46 -1.41 -17.47 -1.64
C ALA A 46 -0.42 -17.76 -0.51
N ALA A 47 0.80 -17.25 -0.62
CA ALA A 47 1.83 -17.38 0.40
C ALA A 47 1.98 -16.09 1.25
N GLY A 48 1.02 -15.18 1.17
CA GLY A 48 1.07 -13.86 1.81
C GLY A 48 1.98 -12.87 1.08
N GLY A 49 2.31 -11.77 1.75
CA GLY A 49 3.16 -10.71 1.22
C GLY A 49 2.77 -9.33 1.77
N ASP A 50 3.36 -8.29 1.17
CA ASP A 50 3.18 -6.90 1.55
C ASP A 50 2.24 -6.18 0.57
N ILE A 51 1.31 -5.39 1.12
CA ILE A 51 0.48 -4.46 0.35
C ILE A 51 0.79 -3.05 0.84
N TYR A 52 1.31 -2.21 -0.04
CA TYR A 52 1.63 -0.81 0.23
C TYR A 52 0.52 0.08 -0.32
N VAL A 53 -0.19 0.79 0.57
CA VAL A 53 -1.27 1.71 0.19
C VAL A 53 -0.81 3.16 0.40
N GLY A 54 -1.11 4.04 -0.55
CA GLY A 54 -0.60 5.41 -0.59
C GLY A 54 0.66 5.57 -1.42
N ILE A 55 1.00 4.59 -2.26
CA ILE A 55 2.10 4.66 -3.22
C ILE A 55 1.53 4.45 -4.62
N SER A 56 1.73 5.45 -5.47
CA SER A 56 1.28 5.41 -6.86
C SER A 56 2.40 4.91 -7.76
N GLU A 57 2.09 3.96 -8.64
CA GLU A 57 2.98 3.51 -9.69
C GLU A 57 2.62 4.20 -11.01
N ASP A 58 3.59 4.89 -11.60
CA ASP A 58 3.50 5.30 -13.00
C ASP A 58 3.95 4.13 -13.90
N LYS A 59 2.99 3.52 -14.58
CA LYS A 59 3.23 2.37 -15.46
C LYS A 59 4.13 2.67 -16.67
N GLN A 60 4.25 3.92 -17.10
CA GLN A 60 5.10 4.29 -18.24
C GLN A 60 6.56 4.38 -17.83
N SER A 61 6.82 5.06 -16.70
CA SER A 61 8.18 5.23 -16.18
C SER A 61 8.61 4.10 -15.24
N GLN A 62 7.68 3.22 -14.84
CA GLN A 62 7.83 2.23 -13.76
C GLN A 62 8.37 2.86 -12.46
N SER A 63 8.02 4.12 -12.21
CA SER A 63 8.43 4.85 -11.03
C SER A 63 7.36 4.79 -9.95
N MET A 64 7.79 4.67 -8.70
CA MET A 64 6.93 4.71 -7.52
C MET A 64 6.97 6.11 -6.93
N THR A 65 5.79 6.66 -6.63
CA THR A 65 5.64 7.98 -6.01
C THR A 65 4.85 7.83 -4.72
N TRP A 66 5.41 8.38 -3.63
CA TRP A 66 4.70 8.47 -2.37
C TRP A 66 3.60 9.52 -2.46
N VAL A 67 2.33 9.10 -2.45
CA VAL A 67 1.17 10.00 -2.46
C VAL A 67 0.53 10.15 -1.09
N GLY A 68 0.80 9.20 -0.18
CA GLY A 68 0.46 9.26 1.24
C GLY A 68 -1.02 9.44 1.55
N PHE A 69 -1.28 9.81 2.80
CA PHE A 69 -2.57 10.30 3.29
C PHE A 69 -2.29 11.58 4.07
N ASP A 70 -3.20 12.55 4.01
CA ASP A 70 -2.99 13.83 4.69
C ASP A 70 -3.20 13.71 6.21
N ASP A 71 -4.08 12.80 6.63
CA ASP A 71 -4.32 12.42 8.02
C ASP A 71 -4.67 10.92 8.14
N VAL A 72 -4.85 10.44 9.37
CA VAL A 72 -5.17 9.03 9.63
C VAL A 72 -6.62 8.69 9.28
N GLU A 73 -7.52 9.68 9.30
CA GLU A 73 -8.92 9.53 8.98
C GLU A 73 -9.15 9.26 7.48
N GLU A 74 -8.32 9.80 6.60
CA GLU A 74 -8.36 9.48 5.16
C GLU A 74 -8.11 7.98 4.88
N ALA A 75 -7.35 7.32 5.75
CA ALA A 75 -7.05 5.89 5.66
C ALA A 75 -8.15 4.99 6.26
N ASN A 76 -9.23 5.54 6.82
CA ASN A 76 -10.30 4.75 7.47
C ASN A 76 -10.91 3.69 6.53
N ALA A 77 -11.07 4.03 5.25
CA ALA A 77 -11.63 3.13 4.26
C ALA A 77 -10.71 1.91 3.99
N VAL A 78 -9.39 2.07 4.17
CA VAL A 78 -8.39 0.99 4.11
C VAL A 78 -8.47 0.15 5.39
N ALA A 79 -8.48 0.80 6.55
CA ALA A 79 -8.52 0.11 7.85
C ALA A 79 -9.77 -0.78 8.00
N HIS A 80 -10.95 -0.31 7.58
CA HIS A 80 -12.21 -1.08 7.63
C HIS A 80 -12.24 -2.32 6.73
N VAL A 81 -11.32 -2.46 5.78
CA VAL A 81 -11.21 -3.68 4.96
C VAL A 81 -10.42 -4.76 5.70
N LEU A 82 -9.50 -4.37 6.58
CA LEU A 82 -8.56 -5.28 7.24
C LEU A 82 -9.07 -5.79 8.60
N PHE A 83 -10.04 -5.10 9.22
CA PHE A 83 -10.57 -5.37 10.55
C PHE A 83 -12.09 -5.24 10.58
#